data_AF-A0A495ZW93-F1
#
_entry.id   AF-A0A495ZW93-F1
#
_cell.length_a   1.000
_cell.length_b   1.000
_cell.length_c   1.000
_cell.angle_alpha   90.00
_cell.angle_beta   90.00
_cell.angle_gamma   90.00
#
_symmetry.space_group_name_H-M   'P 1'
#
loop_
_entity.id
_entity.type
_entity.pdbx_description
1 polymer ?
#
loop_
_entity_poly.entity_id
_entity_poly.type
_entity_poly.pdbx_seq_one_letter_code
_entity_poly.pdbx_strand_id
1 'polypeptide(L)'
;MPPIAVSNQQSAVGKDGVEVSETSLPKAEGSQKPEAIPTENTSEISAKVFYHEVNKGKGATLRTGFQHITGEITLIQDADLEYDPKDYPKLLQPILTGEADVVYGSRFMEGRQTGLLRSYLANQFLTTLANIVNGTRLTDMETCYKVIRTSILKEISLYSDRFGFEPEITAKLARRKCKIVEVPISYRGRDYHEGKTVSWKDGVAAIFHILRFRFFS
;
A
#
# COMPACT_ATOMS: atom_id res chain seq x y z
N MET A 1 19.86 -8.82 6.78
CA MET A 1 18.47 -8.36 6.61
C MET A 1 18.06 -8.70 5.19
N PRO A 2 16.83 -9.15 4.97
CA PRO A 2 16.39 -9.51 3.63
C PRO A 2 16.26 -8.26 2.74
N PRO A 3 16.54 -8.35 1.43
CA PRO A 3 16.37 -7.24 0.50
C PRO A 3 14.90 -6.83 0.39
N ILE A 4 14.65 -5.52 0.35
CA ILE A 4 13.30 -4.93 0.28
C ILE A 4 13.12 -4.33 -1.11
N ALA A 5 12.01 -4.69 -1.75
CA ALA A 5 11.54 -4.04 -2.95
C ALA A 5 10.46 -3.02 -2.60
N VAL A 6 10.63 -1.80 -3.06
CA VAL A 6 9.63 -0.74 -2.98
C VAL A 6 9.02 -0.58 -4.37
N SER A 7 7.70 -0.68 -4.45
CA SER A 7 6.92 -0.46 -5.67
C SER A 7 6.19 0.87 -5.56
N ASN A 8 6.72 1.89 -6.24
CA ASN A 8 6.18 3.24 -6.33
C ASN A 8 5.30 3.37 -7.57
N GLN A 9 4.01 3.60 -7.39
CA GLN A 9 3.10 3.81 -8.52
C GLN A 9 2.99 5.29 -8.87
N GLN A 10 3.32 5.68 -10.10
CA GLN A 10 3.17 7.05 -10.60
C GLN A 10 2.17 7.12 -11.75
N SER A 11 1.25 8.08 -11.69
CA SER A 11 0.36 8.41 -12.82
C SER A 11 0.72 9.77 -13.39
N ALA A 12 1.10 9.84 -14.67
CA ALA A 12 1.26 11.08 -15.43
C ALA A 12 0.08 11.27 -16.41
N VAL A 13 -0.12 12.48 -16.93
CA VAL A 13 -1.23 12.76 -17.85
C VAL A 13 -1.09 11.92 -19.13
N GLY A 14 -2.00 10.97 -19.34
CA GLY A 14 -2.06 10.09 -20.52
C GLY A 14 -1.26 8.78 -20.44
N LYS A 15 -0.34 8.64 -19.47
CA LYS A 15 0.51 7.45 -19.26
C LYS A 15 0.66 7.13 -17.78
N ASP A 16 0.63 5.86 -17.41
CA ASP A 16 0.96 5.40 -16.06
C ASP A 16 2.25 4.57 -16.05
N GLY A 17 2.90 4.54 -14.90
CA GLY A 17 4.14 3.80 -14.71
C GLY A 17 4.34 3.37 -13.27
N VAL A 18 5.14 2.32 -13.11
CA VAL A 18 5.58 1.83 -11.81
C VAL A 18 7.09 1.90 -11.76
N GLU A 19 7.61 2.51 -10.72
CA GLU A 19 9.01 2.42 -10.36
C GLU A 19 9.15 1.31 -9.32
N VAL A 20 9.97 0.32 -9.64
CA VAL A 20 10.40 -0.71 -8.71
C VAL A 20 11.83 -0.37 -8.31
N SER A 21 12.01 0.01 -7.05
CA SER A 21 13.33 0.21 -6.45
C SER A 21 13.64 -0.91 -5.48
N GLU A 22 14.88 -1.36 -5.48
CA GLU A 22 15.36 -2.37 -4.53
C GLU A 22 16.43 -1.75 -3.64
N THR A 23 16.29 -1.97 -2.34
CA THR A 23 17.22 -1.47 -1.34
C THR A 23 17.40 -2.47 -0.22
N SER A 24 18.59 -2.53 0.34
CA SER A 24 18.83 -3.16 1.63
C SER A 24 18.61 -2.11 2.70
N LEU A 25 17.67 -2.31 3.63
CA LEU A 25 17.60 -1.43 4.79
C LEU A 25 18.93 -1.49 5.57
N PRO A 26 19.38 -0.34 6.11
CA PRO A 26 20.50 -0.35 7.04
C PRO A 26 20.16 -1.28 8.23
N LYS A 27 21.13 -2.10 8.66
CA LYS A 27 20.97 -2.91 9.86
C LYS A 27 20.60 -1.97 11.02
N ALA A 28 19.48 -2.25 11.69
CA ALA A 28 19.15 -1.60 12.94
C ALA A 28 20.19 -2.04 13.99
N GLU A 29 21.16 -1.16 14.29
CA GLU A 29 22.00 -1.30 15.47
C GLU A 29 21.18 -0.98 16.72
N GLY A 30 21.41 -1.74 17.78
CA GLY A 30 20.51 -1.85 18.93
C GLY A 30 20.23 -0.53 19.65
N SER A 31 19.01 -0.46 20.19
CA SER A 31 18.49 0.41 21.25
C SER A 31 19.47 1.37 21.94
N GLN A 32 19.87 2.45 21.28
CA GLN A 32 20.36 3.68 21.93
C GLN A 32 19.76 4.90 21.21
N LYS A 33 19.58 5.98 21.98
CA LYS A 33 18.87 7.26 21.69
C LYS A 33 19.00 7.81 20.25
N PRO A 34 18.07 8.70 19.81
CA PRO A 34 18.07 9.27 18.47
C PRO A 34 19.17 10.34 18.35
N GLU A 35 20.41 9.90 18.20
CA GLU A 35 21.47 10.70 17.59
C GLU A 35 21.45 10.47 16.08
N ALA A 36 21.72 11.54 15.33
CA ALA A 36 21.55 11.64 13.89
C ALA A 36 22.08 10.40 13.14
N ILE A 37 21.21 9.80 12.32
CA ILE A 37 21.58 8.70 11.42
C ILE A 37 22.75 9.17 10.54
N PRO A 38 23.93 8.53 10.58
CA PRO A 38 25.05 8.87 9.71
C PRO A 38 24.66 8.63 8.24
N THR A 39 24.89 9.63 7.40
CA THR A 39 24.52 9.69 5.97
C THR A 39 25.36 8.79 5.04
N GLU A 40 26.21 7.91 5.57
CA GLU A 40 27.26 7.22 4.78
C GLU A 40 27.04 5.71 4.57
N ASN A 41 25.79 5.24 4.57
CA ASN A 41 25.49 3.85 4.18
C ASN A 41 24.30 3.79 3.23
N THR A 42 24.37 4.57 2.14
CA THR A 42 23.45 4.42 1.01
C THR A 42 23.91 3.21 0.19
N SER A 43 23.44 2.03 0.57
CA SER A 43 23.42 0.87 -0.34
C SER A 43 22.87 1.32 -1.69
N GLU A 44 23.54 1.01 -2.80
CA GLU A 44 23.13 1.40 -4.15
C GLU A 44 21.63 1.11 -4.35
N ILE A 45 20.83 2.17 -4.48
CA ILE A 45 19.41 2.02 -4.79
C ILE A 45 19.32 1.76 -6.29
N SER A 46 19.02 0.51 -6.65
CA SER A 46 18.71 0.17 -8.04
C SER A 46 17.23 0.42 -8.28
N ALA A 47 16.90 1.44 -9.08
CA ALA A 47 15.54 1.76 -9.49
C ALA A 47 15.32 1.40 -10.97
N LYS A 48 14.22 0.71 -11.26
CA LYS A 48 13.75 0.40 -12.62
C LYS A 48 12.35 0.95 -12.79
N VAL A 49 12.11 1.68 -13.88
CA VAL A 49 10.81 2.27 -14.19
C VAL A 49 10.20 1.56 -15.39
N PHE A 50 8.93 1.15 -15.24
CA PHE A 50 8.15 0.49 -16.28
C PHE A 50 6.94 1.35 -16.62
N TYR A 51 6.78 1.68 -17.91
CA TYR A 51 5.68 2.50 -18.40
C TYR A 51 4.72 1.68 -19.25
N HIS A 52 3.43 2.04 -19.22
CA HIS A 52 2.47 1.59 -20.20
C HIS A 52 2.28 2.64 -21.30
N GLU A 53 2.03 2.18 -22.53
CA GLU A 53 1.77 3.08 -23.67
C GLU A 53 0.50 3.91 -23.48
N VAL A 54 -0.47 3.36 -22.77
CA VAL A 54 -1.76 3.97 -22.43
C VAL A 54 -2.03 3.75 -20.95
N ASN A 55 -2.72 4.69 -20.29
CA ASN A 55 -3.11 4.56 -18.89
C ASN A 55 -4.02 3.32 -18.68
N LYS A 56 -3.52 2.31 -17.96
CA LYS A 56 -4.26 1.08 -17.63
C LYS A 56 -4.86 1.10 -16.22
N GLY A 57 -4.41 2.00 -15.37
CA GLY A 57 -4.86 2.19 -13.99
C GLY A 57 -3.93 1.59 -12.95
N LYS A 58 -4.21 1.95 -11.68
CA LYS A 58 -3.41 1.58 -10.50
C LYS A 58 -3.12 0.09 -10.40
N GLY A 59 -4.15 -0.75 -10.43
CA GLY A 59 -3.98 -2.18 -10.29
C GLY A 59 -3.17 -2.81 -11.43
N ALA A 60 -3.34 -2.36 -12.68
CA ALA A 60 -2.53 -2.83 -13.80
C ALA A 60 -1.06 -2.42 -13.67
N THR A 61 -0.82 -1.20 -13.22
CA THR A 61 0.51 -0.66 -12.94
C THR A 61 1.21 -1.45 -11.83
N LEU A 62 0.52 -1.71 -10.71
CA LEU A 62 1.03 -2.53 -9.61
C LEU A 62 1.34 -3.97 -10.04
N ARG A 63 0.46 -4.62 -10.81
CA ARG A 63 0.74 -5.96 -11.35
C ARG A 63 1.99 -6.01 -12.21
N THR A 64 2.23 -4.97 -13.01
CA THR A 64 3.47 -4.86 -13.80
C THR A 64 4.69 -4.75 -12.89
N GLY A 65 4.59 -3.97 -11.81
CA GLY A 65 5.67 -3.85 -10.82
C GLY A 65 5.97 -5.19 -10.17
N PHE A 66 4.93 -5.92 -9.74
CA PHE A 66 5.09 -7.20 -9.03
C PHE A 66 5.79 -8.28 -9.85
N GLN A 67 5.73 -8.22 -11.19
CA GLN A 67 6.46 -9.13 -12.08
C GLN A 67 7.98 -8.93 -12.02
N HIS A 68 8.44 -7.75 -11.60
CA HIS A 68 9.85 -7.35 -11.60
C HIS A 68 10.45 -7.30 -10.20
N ILE A 69 9.69 -7.63 -9.16
CA ILE A 69 10.17 -7.65 -7.78
C ILE A 69 11.01 -8.90 -7.51
N THR A 70 12.23 -8.68 -7.01
CA THR A 70 13.14 -9.75 -6.58
C THR A 70 13.38 -9.78 -5.07
N GLY A 71 13.15 -8.66 -4.37
CA GLY A 71 13.23 -8.57 -2.90
C GLY A 71 12.26 -9.52 -2.16
N GLU A 72 12.58 -9.85 -0.91
CA GLU A 72 11.76 -10.77 -0.08
C GLU A 72 10.54 -10.10 0.55
N ILE A 73 10.60 -8.78 0.72
CA ILE A 73 9.52 -7.96 1.25
C ILE A 73 9.18 -6.89 0.20
N THR A 74 7.89 -6.74 -0.09
CA THR A 74 7.37 -5.71 -0.98
C THR A 74 6.69 -4.61 -0.17
N LEU A 75 7.11 -3.36 -0.33
CA LEU A 75 6.39 -2.18 0.14
C LEU A 75 5.72 -1.50 -1.05
N ILE A 76 4.40 -1.34 -0.99
CA ILE A 76 3.60 -0.63 -1.98
C ILE A 76 3.38 0.78 -1.46
N GLN A 77 3.54 1.79 -2.31
CA GLN A 77 3.11 3.17 -2.05
C GLN A 77 2.66 3.87 -3.34
N ASP A 78 1.81 4.89 -3.17
CA ASP A 78 1.52 5.83 -4.24
C ASP A 78 2.67 6.84 -4.35
N ALA A 79 3.02 7.27 -5.56
CA ALA A 79 4.05 8.28 -5.80
C ALA A 79 3.53 9.71 -5.62
N ASP A 80 2.52 9.91 -4.78
CA ASP A 80 2.15 11.23 -4.31
C ASP A 80 2.93 11.56 -3.03
N LEU A 81 3.33 12.81 -2.87
CA LEU A 81 4.11 13.28 -1.72
C LEU A 81 3.26 13.34 -0.42
N GLU A 82 2.15 12.60 -0.38
CA GLU A 82 1.21 12.56 0.74
C GLU A 82 1.71 11.62 1.85
N TYR A 83 2.63 10.70 1.54
CA TYR A 83 3.20 9.73 2.47
C TYR A 83 4.65 10.06 2.85
N ASP A 84 5.03 9.83 4.11
CA ASP A 84 6.40 10.08 4.61
C ASP A 84 7.24 8.79 4.59
N PRO A 85 8.35 8.71 3.83
CA PRO A 85 9.26 7.56 3.83
C PRO A 85 9.89 7.25 5.20
N LYS A 86 9.89 8.21 6.14
CA LYS A 86 10.31 7.97 7.53
C LYS A 86 9.44 6.93 8.24
N ASP A 87 8.29 6.60 7.67
CA ASP A 87 7.41 5.55 8.19
C ASP A 87 7.82 4.13 7.78
N TYR A 88 8.78 3.95 6.84
CA TYR A 88 9.18 2.62 6.39
C TYR A 88 9.68 1.71 7.51
N PRO A 89 10.57 2.14 8.42
CA PRO A 89 11.10 1.26 9.47
C PRO A 89 9.99 0.67 10.35
N LYS A 90 9.00 1.49 10.77
CA LYS A 90 7.88 1.02 11.58
C LYS A 90 6.92 0.12 10.81
N LEU A 91 6.76 0.33 9.50
CA LEU A 91 5.93 -0.53 8.65
C LEU A 91 6.57 -1.90 8.41
N LEU A 92 7.91 -1.95 8.35
CA LEU A 92 8.67 -3.17 8.09
C LEU A 92 8.87 -4.01 9.35
N GLN A 93 8.96 -3.37 10.51
CA GLN A 93 9.25 -4.02 11.78
C GLN A 93 8.36 -5.24 12.09
N PRO A 94 7.01 -5.21 11.97
CA PRO A 94 6.18 -6.38 12.29
C PRO A 94 6.45 -7.58 11.38
N ILE A 95 6.87 -7.36 10.13
CA ILE A 95 7.25 -8.46 9.22
C ILE A 95 8.62 -9.01 9.60
N LEU A 96 9.56 -8.14 9.96
CA LEU A 96 10.91 -8.53 10.35
C LEU A 96 10.95 -9.30 11.68
N THR A 97 10.06 -8.97 12.62
CA THR A 97 9.95 -9.68 13.91
C THR A 97 9.09 -10.94 13.85
N GLY A 98 8.49 -11.25 12.69
CA GLY A 98 7.59 -12.39 12.52
C GLY A 98 6.20 -12.18 13.15
N GLU A 99 5.88 -10.95 13.55
CA GLU A 99 4.59 -10.58 14.13
C GLU A 99 3.49 -10.46 13.08
N ALA A 100 3.82 -10.24 11.80
CA ALA A 100 2.84 -10.10 10.72
C ALA A 100 3.32 -10.75 9.41
N ASP A 101 2.35 -11.15 8.60
CA ASP A 101 2.55 -11.52 7.19
C ASP A 101 2.40 -10.28 6.30
N VAL A 102 1.54 -9.37 6.72
CA VAL A 102 1.15 -8.15 6.00
C VAL A 102 0.97 -7.00 6.98
N VAL A 103 1.47 -5.83 6.62
CA VAL A 103 1.31 -4.59 7.39
C VAL A 103 0.62 -3.54 6.54
N TYR A 104 -0.45 -2.95 7.08
CA TYR A 104 -1.16 -1.82 6.48
C TYR A 104 -0.79 -0.55 7.26
N GLY A 105 -0.42 0.51 6.54
CA GLY A 105 -0.22 1.82 7.15
C GLY A 105 -1.56 2.51 7.35
N SER A 106 -2.06 2.64 8.57
CA SER A 106 -3.36 3.27 8.83
C SER A 106 -3.23 4.78 9.02
N ARG A 107 -4.00 5.55 8.25
CA ARG A 107 -4.13 7.00 8.41
C ARG A 107 -4.96 7.39 9.64
N PHE A 108 -5.71 6.44 10.22
CA PHE A 108 -6.78 6.74 11.18
C PHE A 108 -6.58 6.14 12.58
N MET A 109 -5.60 5.26 12.79
CA MET A 109 -5.36 4.61 14.10
C MET A 109 -5.14 5.59 15.26
N GLU A 110 -4.58 6.77 15.01
CA GLU A 110 -4.34 7.78 16.04
C GLU A 110 -5.44 8.85 16.12
N GLY A 111 -6.63 8.57 15.57
CA GLY A 111 -7.75 9.51 15.58
C GLY A 111 -7.54 10.76 14.72
N ARG A 112 -6.52 10.76 13.86
CA ARG A 112 -6.22 11.88 12.95
C ARG A 112 -7.22 11.85 11.80
N GLN A 113 -8.14 12.83 11.77
CA GLN A 113 -8.88 13.11 10.54
C GLN A 113 -7.87 13.70 9.54
N THR A 114 -7.65 13.00 8.44
CA THR A 114 -6.80 13.50 7.35
C THR A 114 -7.64 13.75 6.10
N GLY A 115 -7.43 14.89 5.48
CA GLY A 115 -8.18 15.32 4.29
C GLY A 115 -9.66 15.63 4.56
N LEU A 116 -10.45 15.63 3.47
CA LEU A 116 -11.85 16.03 3.48
C LEU A 116 -12.73 15.04 4.25
N LEU A 117 -13.66 15.57 5.07
CA LEU A 117 -14.59 14.77 5.87
C LEU A 117 -15.42 13.78 5.02
N ARG A 118 -15.81 14.17 3.80
CA ARG A 118 -16.56 13.29 2.89
C ARG A 118 -15.74 12.07 2.48
N SER A 119 -14.47 12.27 2.12
CA SER A 119 -13.55 11.20 1.75
C SER A 119 -13.26 10.29 2.94
N TYR A 120 -13.08 10.88 4.13
CA TYR A 120 -12.95 10.13 5.37
C TYR A 120 -14.16 9.23 5.64
N LEU A 121 -15.38 9.77 5.58
CA LEU A 121 -16.60 8.99 5.82
C LEU A 121 -16.81 7.89 4.75
N ALA A 122 -16.52 8.18 3.49
CA ALA A 122 -16.56 7.19 2.42
C ALA A 122 -15.56 6.04 2.69
N ASN A 123 -14.33 6.37 3.10
CA ASN A 123 -13.32 5.38 3.45
C ASN A 123 -13.73 4.51 4.64
N GLN A 124 -14.28 5.14 5.70
CA GLN A 124 -14.78 4.43 6.87
C GLN A 124 -15.91 3.46 6.50
N PHE A 125 -16.82 3.90 5.63
CA PHE A 125 -17.90 3.05 5.12
C PHE A 125 -17.35 1.85 4.33
N LEU A 126 -16.46 2.07 3.35
CA LEU A 126 -15.87 1.00 2.54
C LEU A 126 -15.04 0.02 3.38
N THR A 127 -14.25 0.54 4.32
CA THR A 127 -13.46 -0.26 5.26
C THR A 127 -14.37 -1.11 6.15
N THR A 128 -15.43 -0.52 6.70
CA THR A 128 -16.42 -1.26 7.52
C THR A 128 -17.08 -2.37 6.70
N LEU A 129 -17.50 -2.06 5.47
CA LEU A 129 -18.10 -3.05 4.59
C LEU A 129 -17.12 -4.20 4.29
N ALA A 130 -15.87 -3.89 3.93
CA ALA A 130 -14.84 -4.90 3.68
C ALA A 130 -14.54 -5.74 4.92
N ASN A 131 -14.55 -5.15 6.13
CA ASN A 131 -14.38 -5.87 7.39
C ASN A 131 -15.51 -6.86 7.63
N ILE A 132 -16.76 -6.45 7.46
CA ILE A 132 -17.93 -7.33 7.62
C ILE A 132 -17.82 -8.52 6.64
N VAL A 133 -17.49 -8.20 5.39
CA VAL A 133 -17.47 -9.16 4.28
C VAL A 133 -16.31 -10.15 4.43
N ASN A 134 -15.13 -9.69 4.82
CA ASN A 134 -13.90 -10.50 4.89
C ASN A 134 -13.57 -11.03 6.31
N GLY A 135 -14.32 -10.62 7.33
CA GLY A 135 -14.03 -10.98 8.72
C GLY A 135 -12.76 -10.32 9.28
N THR A 136 -12.37 -9.16 8.74
CA THR A 136 -11.18 -8.40 9.16
C THR A 136 -11.55 -7.29 10.16
N ARG A 137 -10.54 -6.64 10.74
CA ARG A 137 -10.70 -5.51 11.69
C ARG A 137 -9.77 -4.35 11.33
N LEU A 138 -9.79 -3.94 10.06
CA LEU A 138 -8.98 -2.85 9.55
C LEU A 138 -9.62 -1.49 9.89
N THR A 139 -8.81 -0.50 10.17
CA THR A 139 -9.17 0.90 10.32
C THR A 139 -9.05 1.66 9.01
N ASP A 140 -8.21 1.18 8.09
CA ASP A 140 -7.97 1.83 6.80
C ASP A 140 -7.66 0.82 5.66
N MET A 141 -8.69 0.32 4.98
CA MET A 141 -8.52 -0.67 3.91
C MET A 141 -7.92 -0.09 2.62
N GLU A 142 -8.28 1.15 2.28
CA GLU A 142 -7.85 1.85 1.06
C GLU A 142 -6.49 2.56 1.21
N THR A 143 -5.74 2.27 2.27
CA THR A 143 -4.39 2.85 2.45
C THR A 143 -3.45 2.46 1.31
N CYS A 144 -2.60 3.37 0.86
CA CYS A 144 -1.62 3.06 -0.17
C CYS A 144 -0.34 2.43 0.41
N TYR A 145 -0.11 2.53 1.72
CA TYR A 145 1.00 1.81 2.39
C TYR A 145 0.59 0.39 2.74
N LYS A 146 1.10 -0.56 1.96
CA LYS A 146 0.95 -1.99 2.19
C LYS A 146 2.31 -2.66 2.10
N VAL A 147 2.74 -3.30 3.18
CA VAL A 147 3.95 -4.12 3.21
C VAL A 147 3.57 -5.58 3.27
N ILE A 148 4.05 -6.37 2.32
CA ILE A 148 3.64 -7.77 2.14
C ILE A 148 4.91 -8.59 1.91
N ARG A 149 5.01 -9.79 2.50
CA ARG A 149 6.03 -10.75 2.10
C ARG A 149 5.88 -11.07 0.61
N THR A 150 6.94 -10.89 -0.17
CA THR A 150 6.89 -11.07 -1.63
C THR A 150 6.43 -12.47 -2.03
N SER A 151 6.79 -13.51 -1.24
CA SER A 151 6.31 -14.88 -1.45
C SER A 151 4.77 -14.95 -1.46
N ILE A 152 4.12 -14.33 -0.49
CA ILE A 152 2.65 -14.26 -0.41
C ILE A 152 2.09 -13.50 -1.59
N LEU A 153 2.69 -12.35 -1.94
CA LEU A 153 2.22 -11.53 -3.05
C LEU A 153 2.26 -12.28 -4.39
N LYS A 154 3.32 -13.07 -4.64
CA LYS A 154 3.50 -13.86 -5.87
C LYS A 154 2.49 -15.01 -5.99
N GLU A 155 1.94 -15.50 -4.89
CA GLU A 155 0.89 -16.53 -4.86
C GLU A 155 -0.52 -15.96 -5.09
N ILE A 156 -0.68 -14.64 -5.16
CA ILE A 156 -1.96 -13.96 -5.35
C ILE A 156 -2.10 -13.54 -6.80
N SER A 157 -2.96 -14.23 -7.55
CA SER A 157 -3.39 -13.75 -8.87
C SER A 157 -4.27 -12.51 -8.69
N LEU A 158 -3.86 -11.35 -9.20
CA LEU A 158 -4.62 -10.09 -9.14
C LEU A 158 -5.22 -9.75 -10.50
N TYR A 159 -6.42 -9.16 -10.54
CA TYR A 159 -7.16 -8.90 -11.78
C TYR A 159 -7.64 -7.46 -11.92
N SER A 160 -7.80 -6.71 -10.84
CA SER A 160 -8.35 -5.35 -10.90
C SER A 160 -7.35 -4.39 -11.53
N ASP A 161 -7.81 -3.58 -12.47
CA ASP A 161 -6.96 -2.63 -13.20
C ASP A 161 -6.89 -1.24 -12.54
N ARG A 162 -7.90 -0.87 -11.74
CA ARG A 162 -8.02 0.46 -11.12
C ARG A 162 -8.01 0.37 -9.59
N PHE A 163 -8.84 1.18 -8.93
CA PHE A 163 -9.00 1.21 -7.47
C PHE A 163 -9.58 -0.09 -6.88
N GLY A 164 -10.11 -1.01 -7.71
CA GLY A 164 -10.50 -2.35 -7.27
C GLY A 164 -9.35 -3.19 -6.70
N PHE A 165 -8.09 -2.78 -6.90
CA PHE A 165 -6.93 -3.45 -6.33
C PHE A 165 -7.00 -3.55 -4.79
N GLU A 166 -7.35 -2.46 -4.09
CA GLU A 166 -7.34 -2.41 -2.62
C GLU A 166 -8.33 -3.40 -1.98
N PRO A 167 -9.61 -3.45 -2.41
CA PRO A 167 -10.53 -4.47 -1.91
C PRO A 167 -10.16 -5.88 -2.38
N GLU A 168 -9.59 -6.04 -3.57
CA GLU A 168 -9.16 -7.35 -4.08
C GLU A 168 -8.04 -7.98 -3.25
N ILE A 169 -6.94 -7.24 -3.05
CA ILE A 169 -5.78 -7.72 -2.31
C ILE A 169 -6.18 -8.04 -0.87
N THR A 170 -6.98 -7.16 -0.25
CA THR A 170 -7.48 -7.37 1.12
C THR A 170 -8.32 -8.63 1.24
N ALA A 171 -9.28 -8.85 0.32
CA ALA A 171 -10.10 -10.05 0.33
C ALA A 171 -9.28 -11.33 0.13
N LYS A 172 -8.27 -11.29 -0.75
CA LYS A 172 -7.40 -12.45 -1.05
C LYS A 172 -6.43 -12.77 0.07
N LEU A 173 -5.94 -11.77 0.80
CA LEU A 173 -5.13 -11.94 1.99
C LEU A 173 -5.96 -12.49 3.16
N ALA A 174 -7.16 -11.94 3.37
CA ALA A 174 -8.07 -12.42 4.41
C ALA A 174 -8.47 -13.89 4.19
N ARG A 175 -8.77 -14.29 2.94
CA ARG A 175 -9.08 -15.69 2.59
C ARG A 175 -7.91 -16.66 2.85
N ARG A 176 -6.67 -16.20 2.68
CA ARG A 176 -5.46 -16.96 3.02
C ARG A 176 -5.17 -16.99 4.52
N LYS A 177 -5.96 -16.30 5.34
CA LYS A 177 -5.77 -16.14 6.79
C LYS A 177 -4.39 -15.55 7.14
N CYS A 178 -3.86 -14.70 6.26
CA CYS A 178 -2.63 -13.96 6.55
C CYS A 178 -2.83 -13.08 7.80
N LYS A 179 -1.81 -13.00 8.64
CA LYS A 179 -1.84 -12.10 9.81
C LYS A 179 -1.59 -10.67 9.36
N ILE A 180 -2.67 -9.90 9.21
CA ILE A 180 -2.64 -8.48 8.84
C ILE A 180 -2.59 -7.63 10.13
N VAL A 181 -1.59 -6.74 10.21
CA VAL A 181 -1.44 -5.77 11.31
C VAL A 181 -1.50 -4.36 10.74
N GLU A 182 -2.05 -3.41 11.50
CA GLU A 182 -2.03 -2.00 11.14
C GLU A 182 -1.01 -1.23 11.98
N VAL A 183 -0.32 -0.29 11.35
CA VAL A 183 0.63 0.63 11.99
C VAL A 183 0.20 2.07 11.65
N PRO A 184 0.13 3.00 12.62
CA PRO A 184 -0.23 4.38 12.33
C PRO A 184 0.81 5.04 11.44
N ILE A 185 0.38 5.82 10.43
CA ILE A 185 1.27 6.52 9.48
C ILE A 185 1.02 8.03 9.44
N SER A 186 2.04 8.76 9.03
CA SER A 186 1.99 10.18 8.73
C SER A 186 1.45 10.36 7.31
N TYR A 187 0.32 11.04 7.19
CA TYR A 187 -0.32 11.31 5.91
C TYR A 187 -0.70 12.78 5.82
N ARG A 188 -0.26 13.43 4.73
CA ARG A 188 -0.55 14.83 4.42
C ARG A 188 -1.54 14.89 3.27
N GLY A 189 -2.82 14.76 3.59
CA GLY A 189 -3.89 14.90 2.62
C GLY A 189 -3.90 16.31 2.01
N ARG A 190 -4.21 16.40 0.71
CA ARG A 190 -4.33 17.68 0.01
C ARG A 190 -5.65 18.39 0.31
N ASP A 191 -5.60 19.71 0.32
CA ASP A 191 -6.80 20.56 0.40
C ASP A 191 -7.58 20.58 -0.93
N TYR A 192 -8.87 20.91 -0.84
CA TYR A 192 -9.91 20.86 -1.89
C TYR A 192 -9.52 21.44 -3.27
N HIS A 193 -8.46 22.25 -3.34
CA HIS A 193 -8.07 23.01 -4.53
C HIS A 193 -7.24 22.25 -5.56
N GLU A 194 -6.75 21.03 -5.28
CA GLU A 194 -5.84 20.27 -6.19
C GLU A 194 -6.47 19.03 -6.89
N GLY A 195 -7.79 19.03 -7.10
CA GLY A 195 -8.36 18.36 -8.28
C GLY A 195 -8.43 16.82 -8.32
N LYS A 196 -8.07 16.07 -7.27
CA LYS A 196 -8.46 14.64 -7.18
C LYS A 196 -9.95 14.55 -6.80
N THR A 197 -10.83 14.67 -7.78
CA THR A 197 -12.27 14.40 -7.59
C THR A 197 -12.51 12.89 -7.63
N VAL A 198 -12.42 12.23 -6.47
CA VAL A 198 -12.94 10.87 -6.32
C VAL A 198 -14.43 10.92 -6.65
N SER A 199 -14.84 10.25 -7.72
CA SER A 199 -16.21 10.29 -8.20
C SER A 199 -17.08 9.33 -7.37
N TRP A 200 -18.37 9.63 -7.23
CA TRP A 200 -19.33 8.68 -6.67
C TRP A 200 -19.33 7.35 -7.44
N LYS A 201 -18.98 7.37 -8.74
CA LYS A 201 -18.80 6.18 -9.57
C LYS A 201 -17.68 5.28 -9.06
N ASP A 202 -16.59 5.86 -8.54
CA ASP A 202 -15.48 5.10 -7.95
C ASP A 202 -15.91 4.43 -6.65
N GLY A 203 -16.74 5.11 -5.84
CA GLY A 203 -17.35 4.52 -4.64
C GLY A 203 -18.27 3.34 -4.94
N VAL A 204 -19.13 3.46 -5.97
CA VAL A 204 -19.99 2.35 -6.41
C VAL A 204 -19.16 1.19 -6.95
N ALA A 205 -18.12 1.47 -7.73
CA ALA A 205 -17.19 0.46 -8.21
C ALA A 205 -16.48 -0.26 -7.05
N ALA A 206 -16.03 0.48 -6.02
CA ALA A 206 -15.40 -0.11 -4.85
C ALA A 206 -16.35 -1.07 -4.11
N ILE A 207 -17.60 -0.68 -3.87
CA ILE A 207 -18.63 -1.56 -3.29
C ILE A 207 -18.81 -2.83 -4.12
N PHE A 208 -18.95 -2.69 -5.44
CA PHE A 208 -19.05 -3.83 -6.35
C PHE A 208 -17.83 -4.76 -6.23
N HIS A 209 -16.62 -4.22 -6.17
CA HIS A 209 -15.40 -5.01 -6.02
C HIS A 209 -15.34 -5.75 -4.67
N ILE A 210 -15.69 -5.09 -3.56
CA ILE A 210 -15.75 -5.70 -2.23
C ILE A 210 -16.67 -6.93 -2.25
N LEU A 211 -17.88 -6.78 -2.80
CA LEU A 211 -18.85 -7.88 -2.89
C LEU A 211 -18.39 -8.96 -3.88
N ARG A 212 -17.92 -8.57 -5.06
CA ARG A 212 -17.46 -9.50 -6.10
C ARG A 212 -16.36 -10.42 -5.58
N PHE A 213 -15.33 -9.85 -4.94
CA PHE A 213 -14.19 -10.63 -4.48
C PHE A 213 -14.50 -11.48 -3.24
N ARG A 214 -15.63 -11.28 -2.57
CA ARG A 214 -16.06 -12.19 -1.50
C ARG A 214 -16.77 -13.43 -2.01
N PHE A 215 -17.64 -13.26 -3.01
CA PHE A 215 -18.61 -14.28 -3.40
C PHE A 215 -18.25 -15.01 -4.69
N PHE A 216 -17.39 -14.44 -5.54
CA PHE A 216 -17.14 -14.95 -6.89
C PHE A 216 -15.65 -15.17 -7.22
N SER A 217 -14.74 -15.12 -6.23
CA SER A 217 -13.29 -15.22 -6.44
C SER A 217 -12.54 -15.88 -5.29
#